data_AF-A0A7L2JD77-F1
#
_entry.id   AF-A0A7L2JD77-F1
#
_cell.length_a   1.000
_cell.length_b   1.000
_cell.length_c   1.000
_cell.angle_alpha   90.00
_cell.angle_beta   90.00
_cell.angle_gamma   90.00
#
_symmetry.space_group_name_H-M   'P 1'
#
loop_
_entity.id
_entity.type
_entity.pdbx_description
1 polymer ?
#
loop_
_entity_poly.entity_id
_entity_poly.type
_entity_poly.pdbx_seq_one_letter_code
_entity_poly.pdbx_strand_id
1 'polypeptide(L)' 'VNIFVIIEQTENWTNYAISALQQEVTSLSKVVKQNQMALDLLLATKGSVCAVINTSCCVYVDQTKYRLIWK' A
#
# COMPACT_ATOMS: atom_id res chain seq x y z
N VAL A 1 9.52 -24.21 29.33
CA VAL A 1 9.11 -23.37 28.17
C VAL A 1 9.37 -24.16 26.91
N ASN A 2 8.38 -24.31 26.03
CA ASN A 2 8.59 -24.97 24.75
C ASN A 2 8.88 -23.90 23.69
N ILE A 3 10.16 -23.63 23.45
CA ILE A 3 10.63 -22.57 22.55
C ILE A 3 10.06 -22.77 21.13
N PHE A 4 9.92 -24.01 20.69
CA PHE A 4 9.39 -24.36 19.37
C PHE A 4 7.98 -23.79 19.16
N VAL A 5 7.08 -23.98 20.13
CA VAL A 5 5.69 -23.49 20.06
C VAL A 5 5.63 -21.96 19.99
N ILE A 6 6.51 -21.26 20.70
CA ILE A 6 6.53 -19.79 20.72
C ILE A 6 6.93 -19.23 19.35
N ILE A 7 7.90 -19.85 18.69
CA ILE A 7 8.36 -19.42 17.36
C ILE A 7 7.23 -19.59 16.34
N GLU A 8 6.56 -20.75 16.31
CA GLU A 8 5.42 -21.00 15.40
C GLU A 8 4.27 -20.02 15.64
N GLN A 9 3.94 -19.74 16.90
CA GLN A 9 2.92 -18.76 17.22
C GLN A 9 3.32 -17.36 16.78
N THR A 10 4.58 -16.96 17.04
CA THR A 10 5.08 -15.64 16.65
C THR A 10 5.04 -15.46 15.13
N GLU A 11 5.39 -16.50 14.37
CA GLU A 11 5.26 -16.52 12.91
C GLU A 11 3.79 -16.29 12.50
N ASN A 12 2.86 -17.04 13.10
CA ASN A 12 1.44 -16.92 12.77
C ASN A 12 0.87 -15.53 13.10
N TRP A 13 1.17 -14.98 14.28
CA TRP A 13 0.74 -13.64 14.68
C TRP A 13 1.34 -12.55 13.77
N THR A 14 2.61 -12.67 13.42
CA THR A 14 3.29 -11.73 12.52
C THR A 14 2.69 -11.78 11.12
N ASN A 15 2.44 -12.98 10.59
CA ASN A 15 1.80 -13.16 9.28
C ASN A 15 0.37 -12.59 9.27
N TYR A 16 -0.40 -12.81 10.34
CA TYR A 16 -1.73 -12.23 10.48
C TYR A 16 -1.69 -10.70 10.49
N ALA A 17 -0.82 -10.12 11.32
CA ALA A 17 -0.68 -8.66 11.43
C ALA A 17 -0.26 -8.01 10.12
N ILE A 18 0.74 -8.59 9.42
CA ILE A 18 1.19 -8.09 8.10
C ILE A 18 0.06 -8.21 7.07
N SER A 19 -0.71 -9.30 7.09
CA SER A 19 -1.83 -9.49 6.16
C SER A 19 -2.95 -8.48 6.40
N ALA A 20 -3.27 -8.19 7.67
CA ALA A 20 -4.25 -7.17 8.02
C ALA A 20 -3.78 -5.78 7.58
N LEU A 21 -2.51 -5.42 7.85
CA LEU A 21 -1.94 -4.15 7.38
C LEU A 21 -1.95 -4.03 5.85
N GLN A 22 -1.64 -5.11 5.14
CA GLN A 22 -1.70 -5.11 3.67
C GLN A 22 -3.11 -4.84 3.16
N GLN A 23 -4.15 -5.38 3.81
CA GLN A 23 -5.54 -5.09 3.45
C GLN A 23 -5.90 -3.62 3.69
N GLU A 24 -5.54 -3.07 4.84
CA GLU A 24 -5.77 -1.65 5.16
C GLU A 24 -5.05 -0.71 4.19
N VAL A 25 -3.76 -0.94 3.92
CA VAL A 25 -2.98 -0.15 2.96
C VAL A 25 -3.57 -0.25 1.55
N THR A 26 -4.03 -1.43 1.14
CA THR A 26 -4.68 -1.64 -0.16
C THR A 26 -6.03 -0.91 -0.25
N SER A 27 -6.79 -0.85 0.84
CA SER A 27 -8.05 -0.12 0.91
C SER A 27 -7.79 1.39 0.82
N LEU A 28 -6.88 1.90 1.66
CA LEU A 28 -6.54 3.31 1.73
C LEU A 28 -5.93 3.81 0.41
N SER A 29 -5.05 3.03 -0.22
CA SER A 29 -4.39 3.43 -1.46
C SER A 29 -5.36 3.69 -2.61
N LYS A 30 -6.52 3.03 -2.64
CA LYS A 30 -7.57 3.30 -3.65
C LYS A 30 -8.12 4.71 -3.50
N VAL A 31 -8.44 5.13 -2.28
CA VAL A 31 -8.97 6.46 -1.98
C VAL A 31 -7.88 7.52 -2.21
N VAL A 32 -6.66 7.30 -1.73
CA VAL A 32 -5.52 8.20 -1.96
C VAL A 32 -5.29 8.41 -3.47
N LYS A 33 -5.34 7.33 -4.27
CA LYS A 33 -5.18 7.42 -5.71
C LYS A 33 -6.30 8.20 -6.41
N GLN A 34 -7.54 8.04 -5.94
CA GLN A 34 -8.67 8.83 -6.46
C GLN A 34 -8.50 10.32 -6.11
N ASN A 35 -8.13 10.64 -4.88
CA ASN A 35 -7.87 12.02 -4.45
C ASN A 35 -6.71 12.65 -5.22
N GLN A 36 -5.62 11.90 -5.42
CA GLN A 36 -4.48 12.28 -6.25
C GLN A 36 -4.93 12.64 -7.67
N MET A 37 -5.73 11.78 -8.31
CA MET A 37 -6.24 12.03 -9.66
C MET A 37 -7.14 13.27 -9.74
N ALA A 38 -8.01 13.47 -8.74
CA ALA A 38 -8.85 14.65 -8.66
C ALA A 38 -8.01 15.94 -8.50
N LEU A 39 -6.99 15.91 -7.65
CA LEU A 39 -6.07 17.04 -7.47
C LEU A 39 -5.24 17.30 -8.72
N ASP A 40 -4.76 16.26 -9.40
CA ASP A 40 -4.04 16.39 -10.67
C ASP A 40 -4.91 17.02 -11.75
N LEU A 41 -6.21 16.67 -11.80
CA LEU A 41 -7.17 17.32 -12.70
C LEU A 41 -7.36 18.81 -12.34
N LEU A 42 -7.56 19.13 -11.06
CA LEU A 42 -7.74 20.51 -10.61
C LEU A 42 -6.48 21.37 -10.82
N LEU A 43 -5.31 20.75 -10.80
CA LEU A 43 -4.00 21.39 -10.92
C LEU A 43 -3.39 21.27 -12.32
N ALA A 44 -4.13 20.78 -13.31
CA ALA A 44 -3.61 20.46 -14.64
C ALA A 44 -2.79 21.58 -15.29
N THR A 45 -3.11 22.86 -15.03
CA THR A 45 -2.38 24.02 -15.55
C THR A 45 -1.10 24.35 -14.78
N LYS A 46 -0.97 23.85 -13.55
CA LYS A 46 0.18 24.00 -12.65
C LYS A 46 1.06 22.75 -12.60
N GLY A 47 0.70 21.70 -13.36
CA GLY A 47 1.35 20.40 -13.37
C GLY A 47 0.49 19.34 -12.66
N SER A 48 1.14 18.48 -11.89
CA SER A 48 0.47 17.54 -10.98
C SER A 48 0.49 18.09 -9.56
N VAL A 49 -0.31 17.51 -8.66
CA VAL A 49 -0.22 17.84 -7.23
C VAL A 49 1.21 17.65 -6.70
N CYS A 50 1.96 16.65 -7.20
CA CYS A 50 3.35 16.38 -6.83
C CYS A 50 4.31 17.50 -7.26
N ALA A 51 4.08 18.07 -8.45
CA ALA A 51 4.81 19.23 -8.91
C ALA A 51 4.50 20.47 -8.05
N VAL A 52 3.22 20.66 -7.69
CA VAL A 52 2.76 21.82 -6.91
C VAL A 52 3.30 21.79 -5.47
N ILE A 53 3.33 20.62 -4.83
CA ILE A 53 3.88 20.46 -3.47
C ILE A 53 5.42 20.37 -3.45
N ASN A 54 6.06 20.34 -4.62
CA ASN A 54 7.50 20.25 -4.80
C ASN A 54 8.16 19.13 -3.97
N THR A 55 7.53 17.94 -3.95
CA THR A 55 8.11 16.73 -3.34
C THR A 55 8.00 15.54 -4.27
N SER A 56 8.90 14.57 -4.08
CA SER A 56 8.74 13.26 -4.70
C SER A 56 7.48 12.58 -4.13
N CYS A 57 6.61 12.10 -5.03
CA CYS A 57 5.45 11.30 -4.67
C CYS A 57 5.72 9.82 -4.94
N CYS A 58 5.26 8.97 -4.04
CA CYS A 58 5.24 7.52 -4.23
C CYS A 58 3.95 7.08 -4.93
N VAL A 59 4.05 6.04 -5.75
CA VAL A 59 2.88 5.37 -6.34
C VAL A 59 2.68 4.03 -5.66
N TYR A 60 1.46 3.78 -5.17
CA TYR A 60 1.10 2.46 -4.68
C TYR A 60 0.98 1.46 -5.85
N VAL A 61 1.70 0.36 -5.77
CA VAL A 61 1.67 -0.74 -6.75
C VAL A 61 1.08 -1.98 -6.08
N ASP A 62 -0.05 -2.43 -6.58
CA ASP A 62 -0.73 -3.62 -6.08
C ASP A 62 0.01 -4.90 -6.51
N GLN A 63 0.87 -5.40 -5.62
CA GLN A 63 1.68 -6.59 -5.87
C GLN A 63 0.86 -7.89 -5.96
N THR A 64 -0.39 -7.89 -5.49
CA THR A 64 -1.26 -9.08 -5.57
C THR A 64 -1.61 -9.43 -7.01
N LYS A 65 -1.67 -8.42 -7.90
CA LYS A 65 -1.95 -8.62 -9.33
C LYS A 65 -0.82 -9.35 -10.06
N TYR A 66 0.44 -9.09 -9.69
CA TYR A 66 1.60 -9.73 -10.32
C TYR A 66 1.80 -11.15 -9.81
N ARG A 67 1.28 -11.49 -8.62
CA ARG A 67 1.26 -12.86 -8.09
C ARG A 67 0.42 -13.81 -8.94
N LEU A 68 -0.55 -13.31 -9.72
CA LEU A 68 -1.33 -14.11 -10.66
C LEU A 68 -0.55 -14.48 -11.93
N ILE A 69 0.55 -13.78 -12.23
CA ILE A 69 1.38 -14.03 -13.42
C ILE A 69 2.40 -15.16 -13.18
N TRP A 70 2.76 -15.40 -11.92
CA TRP A 70 3.78 -16.38 -11.51
C TRP A 70 3.22 -17.53 -10.68
N LYS A 71 1.92 -17.81 -10.81
CA LYS A 71 1.26 -18.99 -10.25
C LYS A 71 0.79 -19.93 -11.34
#